data_AF-A0AAT9RS02-F1
#
_entry.id   AF-A0AAT9RS02-F1
#
_cell.length_a   1.000
_cell.length_b   1.000
_cell.length_c   1.000
_cell.angle_alpha   90.00
_cell.angle_beta   90.00
_cell.angle_gamma   90.00
#
_symmetry.space_group_name_H-M   'P 1'
#
loop_
_entity.id
_entity.type
_entity.pdbx_description
1 polymer ?
#
loop_
_entity_poly.entity_id
_entity_poly.type
_entity_poly.pdbx_seq_one_letter_code
_entity_poly.pdbx_strand_id
1 'polypeptide(L)'
;MPTATIGHVTRERYEQIIATDRELVGQMQRIQFTIGDHALEIEPMQQIGGARPAPGEDLFGVDVSLQIYADDLGLSLSTVRSYRFAAHRWPAGQRRHGISHKVHYILASIPDDTERFEAIDAPPLDERARARRWTTDLAKKHVGQRPDRPETPAQKVAAIHRLADDDEVAAQIATDVLRRPQVAAKVVADDTARHMVNKAQTTQHRTEVVHDLIDDDTVAAQVASDVLRRPEVAARVVADDTARHAVNRAQTDRSRQQAEHFRRETPAGRAVKKIERTAEFLDLVGACHRFVAACGKTVPKLRDRHLSDDEQAVLAQNVARCRATLDWIETAAETGEVDVDEELARLLRGE
;
A
#
# COMPACT_ATOMS: atom_id res chain seq x y z
N MET A 1 -24.83 -47.95 -32.09
CA MET A 1 -25.27 -46.67 -31.51
C MET A 1 -24.13 -45.69 -31.68
N PRO A 2 -24.16 -44.76 -32.63
CA PRO A 2 -23.09 -43.77 -32.76
C PRO A 2 -23.13 -42.87 -31.51
N THR A 3 -22.01 -42.84 -30.79
CA THR A 3 -21.77 -41.99 -29.62
C THR A 3 -21.88 -40.53 -30.04
N ALA A 4 -22.98 -39.89 -29.68
CA ALA A 4 -23.20 -38.47 -29.94
C ALA A 4 -22.18 -37.65 -29.15
N THR A 5 -21.18 -37.11 -29.83
CA THR A 5 -20.22 -36.17 -29.27
C THR A 5 -20.98 -34.89 -28.87
N ILE A 6 -21.10 -34.65 -27.57
CA ILE A 6 -21.70 -33.44 -27.02
C ILE A 6 -20.96 -32.22 -27.60
N GLY A 7 -21.70 -31.28 -28.19
CA GLY A 7 -21.15 -30.00 -28.69
C GLY A 7 -21.09 -29.82 -30.22
N HIS A 8 -21.37 -30.85 -31.02
CA HIS A 8 -21.37 -30.75 -32.49
C HIS A 8 -22.78 -30.85 -33.09
N VAL A 9 -23.63 -29.86 -32.82
CA VAL A 9 -24.96 -29.76 -33.43
C VAL A 9 -24.87 -28.84 -34.65
N THR A 10 -25.37 -29.28 -35.82
CA THR A 10 -25.45 -28.43 -37.00
C THR A 10 -26.40 -27.26 -36.75
N ARG A 11 -26.24 -26.15 -37.48
CA ARG A 11 -27.12 -24.97 -37.33
C ARG A 11 -28.59 -25.32 -37.52
N GLU A 12 -28.91 -26.11 -38.55
CA GLU A 12 -30.27 -26.58 -38.83
C GLU A 12 -30.84 -27.40 -37.68
N ARG A 13 -30.04 -28.32 -37.11
CA ARG A 13 -30.48 -29.11 -35.96
C ARG A 13 -30.66 -28.26 -34.72
N TYR A 14 -29.81 -27.27 -34.50
CA TYR A 14 -29.97 -26.31 -33.40
C TYR A 14 -31.27 -25.51 -33.53
N GLU A 15 -31.61 -25.05 -34.74
CA GLU A 15 -32.86 -24.33 -34.99
C GLU A 15 -34.10 -25.22 -34.75
N GLN A 16 -34.04 -26.50 -35.13
CA GLN A 16 -35.08 -27.49 -34.79
C GLN A 16 -35.23 -27.71 -33.29
N ILE A 17 -34.11 -27.88 -32.56
CA ILE A 17 -34.11 -28.03 -31.10
C ILE A 17 -34.74 -26.81 -30.45
N ILE A 18 -34.33 -25.60 -30.86
CA ILE A 18 -34.91 -24.36 -30.33
C ILE A 18 -36.42 -24.25 -30.60
N ALA A 19 -36.89 -24.70 -31.77
CA ALA A 19 -38.32 -24.71 -32.05
C ALA A 19 -39.08 -25.66 -31.12
N THR A 20 -38.57 -26.87 -30.89
CA THR A 20 -39.16 -27.84 -29.95
C THR A 20 -39.10 -27.33 -28.51
N ASP A 21 -37.95 -26.82 -28.06
CA ASP A 21 -37.75 -26.35 -26.69
C ASP A 21 -38.60 -25.13 -26.38
N ARG A 22 -38.91 -24.28 -27.37
CA ARG A 22 -39.85 -23.15 -27.20
C ARG A 22 -41.26 -23.62 -26.86
N GLU A 23 -41.72 -24.72 -27.43
CA GLU A 23 -43.01 -25.31 -27.08
C GLU A 23 -42.98 -25.86 -25.64
N LEU A 24 -41.91 -26.54 -25.26
CA LEU A 24 -41.72 -27.03 -23.89
C LEU A 24 -41.66 -25.87 -22.87
N VAL A 25 -40.99 -24.78 -23.20
CA VAL A 25 -40.98 -23.56 -22.39
C VAL A 25 -42.38 -22.94 -22.29
N GLY A 26 -43.19 -23.00 -23.36
CA GLY A 26 -44.60 -22.60 -23.34
C GLY A 26 -45.47 -23.48 -22.42
N GLN A 27 -45.22 -24.79 -22.38
CA GLN A 27 -45.86 -25.70 -21.42
C GLN A 27 -45.45 -25.38 -19.99
N MET A 28 -44.14 -25.19 -19.76
CA MET A 28 -43.62 -24.79 -18.46
C MET A 28 -44.22 -23.46 -17.98
N GLN A 29 -44.32 -22.47 -18.86
CA GLN A 29 -44.97 -21.19 -18.57
C GLN A 29 -46.41 -21.39 -18.09
N ARG A 30 -47.20 -22.23 -18.78
CA ARG A 30 -48.58 -22.53 -18.40
C ARG A 30 -48.65 -23.16 -17.01
N ILE A 31 -47.83 -24.19 -16.75
CA ILE A 31 -47.75 -24.85 -15.44
C ILE A 31 -47.43 -23.83 -14.33
N GLN A 32 -46.45 -22.96 -14.55
CA GLN A 32 -46.02 -21.96 -13.58
C GLN A 32 -47.14 -20.96 -13.26
N PHE A 33 -47.86 -20.48 -14.28
CA PHE A 33 -49.01 -19.61 -14.06
C PHE A 33 -50.16 -20.34 -13.36
N THR A 34 -50.47 -21.59 -13.71
CA THR A 34 -51.52 -22.38 -13.04
C THR A 34 -51.20 -22.59 -11.55
N ILE A 35 -49.95 -22.94 -11.21
CA ILE A 35 -49.53 -23.04 -9.80
C ILE A 35 -49.67 -21.68 -9.10
N GLY A 36 -49.32 -20.58 -9.78
CA GLY A 36 -49.50 -19.22 -9.28
C GLY A 36 -50.96 -18.82 -9.08
N ASP A 37 -51.85 -19.22 -9.98
CA ASP A 37 -53.29 -18.99 -9.88
C ASP A 37 -53.88 -19.72 -8.68
N HIS A 38 -53.53 -21.01 -8.49
CA HIS A 38 -53.92 -21.75 -7.29
C HIS A 38 -53.35 -21.11 -6.02
N ALA A 39 -52.10 -20.62 -6.04
CA ALA A 39 -51.52 -19.92 -4.90
C ALA A 39 -52.23 -18.60 -4.58
N LEU A 40 -52.86 -17.95 -5.57
CA LEU A 40 -53.71 -16.77 -5.37
C LEU A 40 -55.10 -17.12 -4.85
N GLU A 41 -55.63 -18.28 -5.25
CA GLU A 41 -56.87 -18.82 -4.73
C GLU A 41 -56.73 -19.21 -3.26
N ILE A 42 -55.61 -19.84 -2.89
CA ILE A 42 -55.28 -20.22 -1.51
C ILE A 42 -55.06 -18.97 -0.64
N GLU A 43 -54.23 -18.03 -1.13
CA GLU A 43 -53.95 -16.77 -0.44
C GLU A 43 -54.00 -15.59 -1.44
N PRO A 44 -55.04 -14.74 -1.41
CA PRO A 44 -55.10 -13.55 -2.25
C PRO A 44 -54.02 -12.51 -1.90
N MET A 45 -53.49 -11.79 -2.89
CA MET A 45 -52.53 -10.70 -2.63
C MET A 45 -53.23 -9.56 -1.88
N GLN A 46 -52.74 -9.22 -0.70
CA GLN A 46 -53.29 -8.13 0.11
C GLN A 46 -52.95 -6.77 -0.51
N GLN A 47 -53.89 -5.82 -0.44
CA GLN A 47 -53.61 -4.43 -0.81
C GLN A 47 -52.58 -3.83 0.15
N ILE A 48 -51.60 -3.10 -0.39
CA ILE A 48 -50.58 -2.42 0.39
C ILE A 48 -51.29 -1.43 1.35
N GLY A 49 -51.21 -1.68 2.66
CA GLY A 49 -51.82 -0.85 3.70
C GLY A 49 -53.20 -1.32 4.21
N GLY A 50 -53.70 -2.48 3.78
CA GLY A 50 -54.94 -3.06 4.31
C GLY A 50 -54.81 -3.52 5.76
N ALA A 51 -55.89 -3.41 6.53
CA ALA A 51 -55.97 -3.95 7.88
C ALA A 51 -55.72 -5.47 7.85
N ARG A 52 -54.86 -5.96 8.75
CA ARG A 52 -54.75 -7.40 9.00
C ARG A 52 -56.13 -7.92 9.45
N PRO A 53 -56.55 -9.13 9.03
CA PRO A 53 -57.74 -9.77 9.58
C PRO A 53 -57.69 -9.79 11.10
N ALA A 54 -58.85 -9.72 11.75
CA ALA A 54 -58.93 -9.78 13.20
C ALA A 54 -58.26 -11.06 13.71
N PRO A 55 -57.50 -11.01 14.82
CA PRO A 55 -56.87 -12.20 15.38
C PRO A 55 -57.95 -13.22 15.78
N GLY A 56 -58.05 -14.32 15.00
CA GLY A 56 -59.03 -15.39 15.22
C GLY A 56 -59.77 -15.89 13.97
N GLU A 57 -59.72 -15.16 12.84
CA GLU A 57 -60.37 -15.61 11.58
C GLU A 57 -59.42 -16.37 10.63
N ASP A 58 -58.10 -16.24 10.79
CA ASP A 58 -57.09 -16.97 10.02
C ASP A 58 -56.62 -18.22 10.79
N LEU A 59 -56.90 -19.41 10.25
CA LEU A 59 -56.38 -20.69 10.77
C LEU A 59 -54.85 -20.80 10.61
N PHE A 60 -54.26 -20.09 9.65
CA PHE A 60 -52.83 -20.03 9.36
C PHE A 60 -52.47 -18.63 8.81
N GLY A 61 -51.27 -18.11 9.09
CA GLY A 61 -50.80 -16.90 8.42
C GLY A 61 -50.43 -17.18 6.96
N VAL A 62 -50.51 -16.18 6.08
CA VAL A 62 -50.19 -16.25 4.63
C VAL A 62 -48.91 -17.06 4.34
N ASP A 63 -47.88 -16.88 5.14
CA ASP A 63 -46.59 -17.56 4.98
C ASP A 63 -46.68 -19.06 5.30
N VAL A 64 -47.48 -19.44 6.29
CA VAL A 64 -47.67 -20.83 6.71
C VAL A 64 -48.53 -21.57 5.69
N SER A 65 -49.64 -20.99 5.22
CA SER A 65 -50.49 -21.58 4.18
C SER A 65 -49.71 -21.86 2.90
N LEU A 66 -48.90 -20.89 2.45
CA LEU A 66 -48.08 -21.04 1.25
C LEU A 66 -46.89 -21.99 1.45
N GLN A 67 -46.36 -22.10 2.68
CA GLN A 67 -45.30 -23.06 2.98
C GLN A 67 -45.83 -24.49 2.89
N ILE A 68 -47.00 -24.77 3.47
CA ILE A 68 -47.67 -26.09 3.36
C ILE A 68 -47.90 -26.43 1.89
N TYR A 69 -48.48 -25.52 1.12
CA TYR A 69 -48.71 -25.73 -0.32
C TYR A 69 -47.40 -25.95 -1.10
N ALA A 70 -46.33 -25.24 -0.76
CA ALA A 70 -45.02 -25.42 -1.39
C ALA A 70 -44.43 -26.81 -1.07
N ASP A 71 -44.52 -27.25 0.19
CA ASP A 71 -44.03 -28.55 0.64
C ASP A 71 -44.80 -29.71 -0.01
N ASP A 72 -46.13 -29.61 -0.12
CA ASP A 72 -46.98 -30.60 -0.78
C ASP A 72 -46.67 -30.76 -2.29
N LEU A 73 -46.26 -29.67 -2.95
CA LEU A 73 -45.83 -29.68 -4.35
C LEU A 73 -44.35 -30.05 -4.54
N GLY A 74 -43.55 -30.09 -3.47
CA GLY A 74 -42.09 -30.25 -3.55
C GLY A 74 -41.36 -29.04 -4.14
N LEU A 75 -41.92 -27.83 -4.01
CA LEU A 75 -41.32 -26.57 -4.46
C LEU A 75 -40.83 -25.73 -3.27
N SER A 76 -39.92 -24.79 -3.51
CA SER A 76 -39.57 -23.82 -2.46
C SER A 76 -40.67 -22.76 -2.31
N LEU A 77 -40.90 -22.28 -1.09
CA LEU A 77 -41.79 -21.15 -0.81
C LEU A 77 -41.48 -19.92 -1.69
N SER A 78 -40.19 -19.65 -1.93
CA SER A 78 -39.75 -18.54 -2.79
C SER A 78 -40.24 -18.68 -4.23
N THR A 79 -40.31 -19.91 -4.74
CA THR A 79 -40.79 -20.22 -6.10
C THR A 79 -42.30 -20.03 -6.19
N VAL A 80 -43.05 -20.58 -5.22
CA VAL A 80 -44.51 -20.39 -5.13
C VAL A 80 -44.87 -18.92 -5.02
N ARG A 81 -44.18 -18.15 -4.17
CA ARG A 81 -44.36 -16.69 -4.07
C ARG A 81 -44.09 -15.98 -5.38
N SER A 82 -43.06 -16.38 -6.11
CA SER A 82 -42.74 -15.79 -7.42
C SER A 82 -43.82 -16.06 -8.46
N TYR A 83 -44.37 -17.28 -8.48
CA TYR A 83 -45.46 -17.66 -9.39
C TYR A 83 -46.76 -16.93 -9.03
N ARG A 84 -47.11 -16.90 -7.73
CA ARG A 84 -48.26 -16.15 -7.19
C ARG A 84 -48.19 -14.67 -7.56
N PHE A 85 -47.03 -14.04 -7.35
CA PHE A 85 -46.82 -12.63 -7.71
C PHE A 85 -46.98 -12.38 -9.21
N ALA A 86 -46.37 -13.21 -10.06
CA ALA A 86 -46.50 -13.08 -11.51
C ALA A 86 -47.95 -13.28 -11.97
N ALA A 87 -48.64 -14.30 -11.45
CA ALA A 87 -50.06 -14.56 -11.75
C ALA A 87 -50.96 -13.38 -11.37
N HIS A 88 -50.68 -12.71 -10.25
CA HIS A 88 -51.46 -11.56 -9.79
C HIS A 88 -51.28 -10.35 -10.72
N ARG A 89 -50.04 -10.12 -11.17
CA ARG A 89 -49.70 -8.99 -12.05
C ARG A 89 -50.07 -9.25 -13.52
N TRP A 90 -50.33 -10.51 -13.88
CA TRP A 90 -50.68 -10.94 -15.23
C TRP A 90 -51.96 -11.78 -15.24
N PRO A 91 -53.15 -11.15 -15.32
CA PRO A 91 -54.41 -11.86 -15.51
C PRO A 91 -54.40 -12.77 -16.75
N ALA A 92 -55.20 -13.83 -16.76
CA ALA A 92 -55.18 -14.86 -17.80
C ALA A 92 -55.21 -14.30 -19.25
N GLY A 93 -56.01 -13.27 -19.52
CA GLY A 93 -56.11 -12.63 -20.85
C GLY A 93 -54.90 -11.75 -21.25
N GLN A 94 -54.05 -11.37 -20.30
CA GLN A 94 -52.87 -10.53 -20.55
C GLN A 94 -51.56 -11.33 -20.62
N ARG A 95 -51.62 -12.65 -20.44
CA ARG A 95 -50.45 -13.53 -20.58
C ARG A 95 -50.17 -13.74 -22.06
N ARG A 96 -48.90 -13.68 -22.46
CA ARG A 96 -48.49 -13.89 -23.86
C ARG A 96 -47.81 -15.23 -24.02
N HIS A 97 -48.34 -16.03 -24.94
CA HIS A 97 -47.73 -17.32 -25.32
C HIS A 97 -46.40 -17.09 -26.04
N GLY A 98 -45.45 -18.00 -25.85
CA GLY A 98 -44.11 -17.90 -26.44
C GLY A 98 -43.15 -16.97 -25.69
N ILE A 99 -43.61 -16.27 -24.65
CA ILE A 99 -42.77 -15.48 -23.74
C ILE A 99 -42.65 -16.23 -22.42
N SER A 100 -41.41 -16.49 -21.97
CA SER A 100 -41.19 -17.24 -20.73
C SER A 100 -41.86 -16.59 -19.50
N HIS A 101 -42.25 -17.40 -18.52
CA HIS A 101 -42.76 -16.90 -17.24
C HIS A 101 -41.75 -15.97 -16.55
N LYS A 102 -40.43 -16.22 -16.68
CA LYS A 102 -39.41 -15.38 -16.07
C LYS A 102 -39.45 -13.94 -16.59
N VAL A 103 -39.70 -13.74 -17.89
CA VAL A 103 -39.87 -12.40 -18.47
C VAL A 103 -41.12 -11.73 -17.90
N HIS A 104 -42.24 -12.43 -17.81
CA HIS A 104 -43.46 -11.91 -17.17
C HIS A 104 -43.19 -11.50 -15.71
N TYR A 105 -42.49 -12.35 -14.95
CA TYR A 105 -42.10 -12.04 -13.57
C TYR A 105 -41.22 -10.80 -13.45
N ILE A 106 -40.27 -10.60 -14.38
CA ILE A 106 -39.43 -9.39 -14.37
C ILE A 106 -40.27 -8.15 -14.70
N LEU A 107 -41.08 -8.20 -15.76
CA LEU A 107 -41.95 -7.09 -16.17
C LEU A 107 -43.08 -6.82 -15.17
N ALA A 108 -43.42 -7.78 -14.30
CA ALA A 108 -44.38 -7.61 -13.21
C ALA A 108 -43.97 -6.53 -12.19
N SER A 109 -42.69 -6.12 -12.18
CA SER A 109 -42.21 -5.00 -11.35
C SER A 109 -42.60 -3.62 -11.88
N ILE A 110 -43.08 -3.51 -13.13
CA ILE A 110 -43.64 -2.25 -13.66
C ILE A 110 -44.90 -1.93 -12.85
N PRO A 111 -44.98 -0.79 -12.13
CA PRO A 111 -46.12 -0.48 -11.27
C PRO A 111 -47.42 -0.27 -12.04
N ASP A 112 -47.37 0.44 -13.17
CA ASP A 112 -48.53 0.70 -14.01
C ASP A 112 -48.96 -0.53 -14.80
N ASP A 113 -50.26 -0.81 -14.81
CA ASP A 113 -50.84 -1.99 -15.45
C ASP A 113 -50.89 -1.84 -16.97
N THR A 114 -51.22 -0.65 -17.46
CA THR A 114 -51.31 -0.37 -18.90
C THR A 114 -49.93 -0.44 -19.54
N GLU A 115 -48.96 0.27 -18.95
CA GLU A 115 -47.56 0.27 -19.38
C GLU A 115 -47.00 -1.15 -19.40
N ARG A 116 -47.29 -1.94 -18.36
CA ARG A 116 -46.84 -3.34 -18.30
C ARG A 116 -47.42 -4.19 -19.43
N PHE A 117 -48.72 -4.08 -19.69
CA PHE A 117 -49.38 -4.85 -20.75
C PHE A 117 -48.91 -4.41 -22.14
N GLU A 118 -48.68 -3.12 -22.36
CA GLU A 118 -48.11 -2.63 -23.61
C GLU A 118 -46.65 -3.07 -23.79
N ALA A 119 -45.86 -3.06 -22.71
CA ALA A 119 -44.46 -3.43 -22.75
C ALA A 119 -44.26 -4.86 -23.28
N ILE A 120 -45.04 -5.83 -22.79
CA ILE A 120 -44.84 -7.23 -23.20
C ILE A 120 -45.10 -7.45 -24.70
N ASP A 121 -45.99 -6.66 -25.30
CA ASP A 121 -46.33 -6.69 -26.73
C ASP A 121 -45.31 -5.94 -27.61
N ALA A 122 -44.44 -5.13 -27.01
CA ALA A 122 -43.42 -4.35 -27.70
C ALA A 122 -41.99 -4.81 -27.36
N PRO A 123 -41.59 -6.06 -27.69
CA PRO A 123 -40.27 -6.56 -27.33
C PRO A 123 -39.15 -5.68 -27.91
N PRO A 124 -38.08 -5.39 -27.15
CA PRO A 124 -36.94 -4.61 -27.63
C PRO A 124 -36.14 -5.37 -28.70
N LEU A 125 -35.32 -4.63 -29.45
CA LEU A 125 -34.39 -5.21 -30.41
C LEU A 125 -33.25 -5.91 -29.66
N ASP A 126 -33.09 -7.22 -29.87
CA ASP A 126 -31.88 -7.94 -29.51
C ASP A 126 -30.83 -7.68 -30.60
N GLU A 127 -29.85 -6.82 -30.31
CA GLU A 127 -28.81 -6.42 -31.27
C GLU A 127 -27.96 -7.61 -31.76
N ARG A 128 -27.76 -8.62 -30.90
CA ARG A 128 -26.96 -9.80 -31.24
C ARG A 128 -27.69 -10.72 -32.19
N ALA A 129 -28.98 -10.94 -31.95
CA ALA A 129 -29.82 -11.77 -32.82
C ALA A 129 -30.44 -11.00 -33.99
N ARG A 130 -30.34 -9.66 -33.99
CA ARG A 130 -31.01 -8.73 -34.92
C ARG A 130 -32.51 -9.03 -35.06
N ALA A 131 -33.16 -9.38 -33.95
CA ALA A 131 -34.56 -9.73 -33.91
C ALA A 131 -35.23 -9.10 -32.69
N ARG A 132 -36.49 -8.68 -32.82
CA ARG A 132 -37.27 -8.18 -31.68
C ARG A 132 -37.76 -9.36 -30.86
N ARG A 133 -37.24 -9.50 -29.65
CA ARG A 133 -37.60 -10.60 -28.74
C ARG A 133 -37.31 -10.25 -27.29
N TRP A 134 -38.03 -10.89 -26.39
CA TRP A 134 -37.70 -10.83 -24.97
C TRP A 134 -36.64 -11.86 -24.59
N THR A 135 -35.58 -11.38 -23.95
CA THR A 135 -34.65 -12.19 -23.15
C THR A 135 -34.75 -11.75 -21.69
N THR A 136 -34.24 -12.54 -20.76
CA THR A 136 -34.21 -12.16 -19.33
C THR A 136 -33.43 -10.86 -19.10
N ASP A 137 -32.31 -10.69 -19.79
CA ASP A 137 -31.48 -9.48 -19.69
C ASP A 137 -32.15 -8.24 -20.29
N LEU A 138 -32.83 -8.40 -21.44
CA LEU A 138 -33.59 -7.30 -22.04
C LEU A 138 -34.78 -6.90 -21.17
N ALA A 139 -35.47 -7.87 -20.56
CA ALA A 139 -36.53 -7.59 -19.59
C ALA A 139 -35.99 -6.83 -18.38
N LYS A 140 -34.87 -7.29 -17.80
CA LYS A 140 -34.20 -6.62 -16.68
C LYS A 140 -33.81 -5.19 -17.05
N LYS A 141 -33.15 -5.00 -18.19
CA LYS A 141 -32.75 -3.68 -18.71
C LYS A 141 -33.96 -2.75 -18.88
N HIS A 142 -35.07 -3.26 -19.39
CA HIS A 142 -36.29 -2.48 -19.60
C HIS A 142 -36.87 -1.93 -18.29
N VAL A 143 -36.87 -2.74 -17.22
CA VAL A 143 -37.37 -2.32 -15.90
C VAL A 143 -36.30 -1.66 -15.02
N GLY A 144 -35.15 -1.28 -15.59
CA GLY A 144 -34.04 -0.67 -14.86
C GLY A 144 -33.28 -1.62 -13.92
N GLN A 145 -33.57 -2.92 -13.96
CA GLN A 145 -32.81 -3.95 -13.26
C GLN A 145 -31.50 -4.24 -13.98
N ARG A 146 -30.51 -4.73 -13.22
CA ARG A 146 -29.18 -5.05 -13.73
C ARG A 146 -29.25 -6.33 -14.57
N PRO A 147 -28.75 -6.32 -15.83
CA PRO A 147 -28.68 -7.54 -16.62
C PRO A 147 -27.64 -8.51 -16.02
N ASP A 148 -27.84 -9.81 -16.22
CA ASP A 148 -26.91 -10.85 -15.81
C ASP A 148 -25.63 -10.79 -16.64
N ARG A 149 -25.75 -10.43 -17.93
CA ARG A 149 -24.62 -10.20 -18.81
C ARG A 149 -24.39 -8.69 -19.03
N PRO A 150 -23.32 -8.10 -18.46
CA PRO A 150 -22.99 -6.71 -18.73
C PRO A 150 -22.38 -6.55 -20.14
N GLU A 151 -22.99 -5.72 -20.97
CA GLU A 151 -22.55 -5.48 -22.35
C GLU A 151 -21.77 -4.18 -22.47
N THR A 152 -22.25 -3.11 -21.83
CA THR A 152 -21.62 -1.78 -21.92
C THR A 152 -20.44 -1.64 -20.96
N PRO A 153 -19.46 -0.76 -21.24
CA PRO A 153 -18.38 -0.46 -20.31
C PRO A 153 -18.88 -0.06 -18.93
N ALA A 154 -19.91 0.79 -18.85
CA ALA A 154 -20.52 1.21 -17.59
C ALA A 154 -21.12 0.03 -16.80
N GLN A 155 -21.80 -0.90 -17.47
CA GLN A 155 -22.33 -2.10 -16.82
C GLN A 155 -21.23 -3.01 -16.31
N LYS A 156 -20.13 -3.16 -17.07
CA LYS A 156 -18.96 -3.95 -16.65
C LYS A 156 -18.29 -3.33 -15.43
N VAL A 157 -18.11 -2.01 -15.43
CA VAL A 157 -17.58 -1.27 -14.28
C VAL A 157 -18.48 -1.45 -13.05
N ALA A 158 -19.80 -1.31 -13.20
CA ALA A 158 -20.75 -1.55 -12.10
C ALA A 158 -20.79 -3.02 -11.62
N ALA A 159 -20.42 -3.98 -12.47
CA ALA A 159 -20.24 -5.36 -12.06
C ALA A 159 -18.94 -5.55 -11.26
N ILE A 160 -17.84 -4.93 -11.70
CA ILE A 160 -16.56 -4.95 -10.99
C ILE A 160 -16.69 -4.30 -9.60
N HIS A 161 -17.34 -3.14 -9.49
CA HIS A 161 -17.56 -2.49 -8.19
C HIS A 161 -18.27 -3.38 -7.17
N ARG A 162 -19.18 -4.25 -7.60
CA ARG A 162 -19.85 -5.20 -6.70
C ARG A 162 -18.97 -6.38 -6.29
N LEU A 163 -18.11 -6.83 -7.20
CA LEU A 163 -17.16 -7.89 -6.88
C LEU A 163 -16.05 -7.38 -5.97
N ALA A 164 -15.76 -6.09 -6.04
CA ALA A 164 -14.79 -5.35 -5.24
C ALA A 164 -15.47 -4.48 -4.16
N ASP A 165 -16.52 -5.01 -3.52
CA ASP A 165 -17.18 -4.34 -2.38
C ASP A 165 -16.30 -4.34 -1.13
N ASP A 166 -15.39 -5.32 -1.06
CA ASP A 166 -14.35 -5.42 -0.05
C ASP A 166 -13.11 -4.59 -0.45
N ASP A 167 -12.64 -3.75 0.46
CA ASP A 167 -11.52 -2.82 0.22
C ASP A 167 -10.18 -3.54 -0.05
N GLU A 168 -9.96 -4.72 0.52
CA GLU A 168 -8.75 -5.53 0.27
C GLU A 168 -8.77 -6.08 -1.17
N VAL A 169 -9.91 -6.62 -1.58
CA VAL A 169 -10.13 -7.09 -2.96
C VAL A 169 -10.02 -5.92 -3.95
N ALA A 170 -10.59 -4.76 -3.61
CA ALA A 170 -10.52 -3.56 -4.44
C ALA A 170 -9.09 -3.06 -4.60
N ALA A 171 -8.30 -3.02 -3.53
CA ALA A 171 -6.90 -2.63 -3.55
C ALA A 171 -6.03 -3.57 -4.41
N GLN A 172 -6.28 -4.88 -4.32
CA GLN A 172 -5.58 -5.87 -5.14
C GLN A 172 -5.91 -5.70 -6.63
N ILE A 173 -7.19 -5.53 -6.97
CA ILE A 173 -7.62 -5.26 -8.35
C ILE A 173 -7.00 -3.97 -8.87
N ALA A 174 -7.00 -2.90 -8.07
CA ALA A 174 -6.38 -1.63 -8.44
C ALA A 174 -4.89 -1.80 -8.75
N THR A 175 -4.17 -2.53 -7.91
CA THR A 175 -2.74 -2.85 -8.11
C THR A 175 -2.52 -3.64 -9.39
N ASP A 176 -3.30 -4.70 -9.62
CA ASP A 176 -3.18 -5.54 -10.82
C ASP A 176 -3.50 -4.77 -12.11
N VAL A 177 -4.48 -3.86 -12.06
CA VAL A 177 -4.85 -3.01 -13.18
C VAL A 177 -3.75 -1.96 -13.46
N LEU A 178 -3.13 -1.40 -12.42
CA LEU A 178 -2.02 -0.46 -12.55
C LEU A 178 -0.74 -1.09 -13.09
N ARG A 179 -0.56 -2.42 -13.01
CA ARG A 179 0.54 -3.12 -13.70
C ARG A 179 0.48 -2.99 -15.23
N ARG A 180 -0.65 -2.54 -15.80
CA ARG A 180 -0.79 -2.29 -17.24
C ARG A 180 -0.32 -0.86 -17.57
N PRO A 181 0.76 -0.67 -18.34
CA PRO A 181 1.40 0.65 -18.51
C PRO A 181 0.46 1.74 -19.05
N GLN A 182 -0.39 1.39 -20.02
CA GLN A 182 -1.36 2.33 -20.59
C GLN A 182 -2.45 2.75 -19.60
N VAL A 183 -2.78 1.88 -18.64
CA VAL A 183 -3.77 2.20 -17.61
C VAL A 183 -3.13 3.11 -16.56
N ALA A 184 -1.92 2.78 -16.09
CA ALA A 184 -1.16 3.63 -15.18
C ALA A 184 -1.00 5.05 -15.72
N ALA A 185 -0.59 5.20 -16.99
CA ALA A 185 -0.44 6.50 -17.62
C ALA A 185 -1.77 7.30 -17.64
N LYS A 186 -2.89 6.65 -17.93
CA LYS A 186 -4.22 7.28 -17.91
C LYS A 186 -4.66 7.67 -16.50
N VAL A 187 -4.39 6.84 -15.50
CA VAL A 187 -4.74 7.12 -14.10
C VAL A 187 -3.93 8.29 -13.55
N VAL A 188 -2.63 8.37 -13.85
CA VAL A 188 -1.78 9.49 -13.42
C VAL A 188 -2.17 10.80 -14.11
N ALA A 189 -2.63 10.72 -15.37
CA ALA A 189 -3.14 11.88 -16.10
C ALA A 189 -4.50 12.38 -15.57
N ASP A 190 -5.26 11.56 -14.86
CA ASP A 190 -6.53 11.96 -14.25
C ASP A 190 -6.31 12.76 -12.95
N ASP A 191 -6.89 13.96 -12.88
CA ASP A 191 -6.69 14.88 -11.74
C ASP A 191 -7.31 14.34 -10.45
N THR A 192 -8.44 13.65 -10.54
CA THR A 192 -9.15 13.12 -9.37
C THR A 192 -8.38 11.96 -8.76
N ALA A 193 -7.95 11.01 -9.58
CA ALA A 193 -7.14 9.87 -9.15
C ALA A 193 -5.82 10.34 -8.55
N ARG A 194 -5.13 11.28 -9.20
CA ARG A 194 -3.88 11.85 -8.68
C ARG A 194 -4.08 12.55 -7.34
N HIS A 195 -5.13 13.34 -7.19
CA HIS A 195 -5.45 14.00 -5.93
C HIS A 195 -5.74 12.99 -4.80
N MET A 196 -6.51 11.94 -5.09
CA MET A 196 -6.85 10.90 -4.12
C MET A 196 -5.63 10.11 -3.66
N VAL A 197 -4.76 9.71 -4.61
CA VAL A 197 -3.49 9.04 -4.29
C VAL A 197 -2.62 9.96 -3.44
N ASN A 198 -2.43 11.22 -3.86
CA ASN A 198 -1.63 12.17 -3.10
C ASN A 198 -2.17 12.38 -1.68
N LYS A 199 -3.49 12.46 -1.49
CA LYS A 199 -4.11 12.61 -0.17
C LYS A 199 -3.89 11.38 0.72
N ALA A 200 -3.87 10.18 0.14
CA ALA A 200 -3.65 8.94 0.87
C ALA A 200 -2.17 8.73 1.26
N GLN A 201 -1.23 9.37 0.57
CA GLN A 201 0.20 9.26 0.91
C GLN A 201 0.50 9.85 2.29
N THR A 202 1.16 9.06 3.13
CA THR A 202 1.69 9.51 4.41
C THR A 202 2.88 10.44 4.20
N THR A 203 3.18 11.29 5.19
CA THR A 203 4.39 12.12 5.19
C THR A 203 5.64 11.26 5.03
N GLN A 204 5.69 10.09 5.67
CA GLN A 204 6.80 9.15 5.55
C GLN A 204 6.99 8.67 4.12
N HIS A 205 5.93 8.24 3.44
CA HIS A 205 6.03 7.78 2.06
C HIS A 205 6.46 8.90 1.11
N ARG A 206 6.00 10.13 1.32
CA ARG A 206 6.48 11.29 0.55
C ARG A 206 7.97 11.56 0.79
N THR A 207 8.44 11.40 2.02
CA THR A 207 9.86 11.54 2.35
C THR A 207 10.69 10.44 1.69
N GLU A 208 10.23 9.19 1.68
CA GLU A 208 10.88 8.06 0.98
C GLU A 208 10.99 8.33 -0.54
N VAL A 209 9.91 8.76 -1.18
CA VAL A 209 9.93 9.13 -2.62
C VAL A 209 10.90 10.28 -2.88
N VAL A 210 10.99 11.26 -1.97
CA VAL A 210 11.96 12.35 -2.09
C VAL A 210 13.39 11.82 -1.91
N HIS A 211 13.62 10.85 -1.02
CA HIS A 211 14.93 10.21 -0.90
C HIS A 211 15.33 9.46 -2.18
N ASP A 212 14.44 8.65 -2.75
CA ASP A 212 14.69 7.91 -3.99
C ASP A 212 14.95 8.85 -5.19
N LEU A 213 14.37 10.06 -5.17
CA LEU A 213 14.57 11.05 -6.23
C LEU A 213 15.90 11.83 -6.07
N ILE A 214 16.53 11.74 -4.91
CA ILE A 214 17.73 12.50 -4.53
C ILE A 214 18.86 11.52 -4.16
N ASP A 215 19.19 10.63 -5.10
CA ASP A 215 20.33 9.69 -4.97
C ASP A 215 21.70 10.36 -5.15
N ASP A 216 21.75 11.56 -5.75
CA ASP A 216 22.98 12.31 -6.03
C ASP A 216 23.21 13.39 -4.96
N ASP A 217 24.35 13.36 -4.27
CA ASP A 217 24.72 14.32 -3.21
C ASP A 217 24.73 15.79 -3.68
N THR A 218 25.02 16.04 -4.96
CA THR A 218 24.97 17.39 -5.56
C THR A 218 23.53 17.86 -5.70
N VAL A 219 22.64 16.98 -6.16
CA VAL A 219 21.20 17.27 -6.24
C VAL A 219 20.62 17.43 -4.84
N ALA A 220 21.04 16.60 -3.88
CA ALA A 220 20.65 16.68 -2.48
C ALA A 220 21.02 18.01 -1.85
N ALA A 221 22.27 18.45 -2.04
CA ALA A 221 22.74 19.72 -1.51
C ALA A 221 21.97 20.92 -2.10
N GLN A 222 21.65 20.88 -3.40
CA GLN A 222 20.87 21.93 -4.06
C GLN A 222 19.43 21.97 -3.55
N VAL A 223 18.75 20.82 -3.48
CA VAL A 223 17.38 20.73 -2.95
C VAL A 223 17.33 21.15 -1.49
N ALA A 224 18.26 20.67 -0.65
CA ALA A 224 18.35 21.08 0.74
C ALA A 224 18.52 22.61 0.87
N SER A 225 19.37 23.21 0.04
CA SER A 225 19.56 24.66 0.01
C SER A 225 18.28 25.40 -0.38
N ASP A 226 17.56 24.95 -1.41
CA ASP A 226 16.32 25.56 -1.86
C ASP A 226 15.19 25.40 -0.83
N VAL A 227 15.12 24.25 -0.15
CA VAL A 227 14.16 24.00 0.94
C VAL A 227 14.46 24.87 2.15
N LEU A 228 15.72 25.04 2.52
CA LEU A 228 16.17 25.91 3.62
C LEU A 228 15.92 27.41 3.35
N ARG A 229 15.68 27.83 2.10
CA ARG A 229 15.22 29.21 1.82
C ARG A 229 13.84 29.51 2.38
N ARG A 230 13.06 28.47 2.76
CA ARG A 230 11.75 28.64 3.40
C ARG A 230 11.97 28.86 4.91
N PRO A 231 11.57 30.02 5.49
CA PRO A 231 11.94 30.39 6.86
C PRO A 231 11.44 29.40 7.92
N GLU A 232 10.21 28.90 7.77
CA GLU A 232 9.64 27.90 8.67
C GLU A 232 10.38 26.57 8.64
N VAL A 233 10.90 26.17 7.47
CA VAL A 233 11.66 24.93 7.34
C VAL A 233 13.04 25.10 7.97
N ALA A 234 13.71 26.23 7.71
CA ALA A 234 14.99 26.55 8.34
C ALA A 234 14.87 26.55 9.88
N ALA A 235 13.83 27.19 10.43
CA ALA A 235 13.60 27.21 11.87
C ALA A 235 13.43 25.80 12.46
N ARG A 236 12.66 24.93 11.78
CA ARG A 236 12.48 23.53 12.20
C ARG A 236 13.75 22.71 12.11
N VAL A 237 14.54 22.87 11.04
CA VAL A 237 15.82 22.16 10.87
C VAL A 237 16.84 22.60 11.93
N VAL A 238 16.89 23.88 12.27
CA VAL A 238 17.78 24.38 13.34
C VAL A 238 17.36 23.91 14.73
N ALA A 239 16.05 23.72 14.95
CA ALA A 239 15.50 23.17 16.19
C ALA A 239 15.72 21.66 16.33
N ASP A 240 15.98 20.94 15.23
CA ASP A 240 16.30 19.51 15.25
C ASP A 240 17.75 19.28 15.68
N ASP A 241 17.94 18.53 16.77
CA ASP A 241 19.26 18.29 17.35
C ASP A 241 20.19 17.54 16.38
N THR A 242 19.67 16.57 15.62
CA THR A 242 20.48 15.76 14.70
C THR A 242 21.01 16.59 13.56
N ALA A 243 20.15 17.37 12.90
CA ALA A 243 20.53 18.27 11.82
C ALA A 243 21.48 19.36 12.31
N ARG A 244 21.20 19.96 13.47
CA ARG A 244 22.07 20.96 14.10
C ARG A 244 23.45 20.39 14.40
N HIS A 245 23.55 19.19 14.97
CA HIS A 245 24.83 18.53 15.23
C HIS A 245 25.60 18.20 13.95
N ALA A 246 24.91 17.75 12.89
CA ALA A 246 25.53 17.48 11.59
C ALA A 246 26.11 18.75 10.95
N VAL A 247 25.35 19.86 10.96
CA VAL A 247 25.81 21.15 10.44
C VAL A 247 26.98 21.69 11.26
N ASN A 248 26.92 21.61 12.59
CA ASN A 248 28.01 22.07 13.46
C ASN A 248 29.31 21.27 13.23
N ARG A 249 29.19 19.96 13.02
CA ARG A 249 30.32 19.11 12.64
C ARG A 249 30.93 19.57 11.32
N ALA A 250 30.10 19.73 10.28
CA ALA A 250 30.55 20.19 8.97
C ALA A 250 31.20 21.59 9.02
N GLN A 251 30.69 22.51 9.84
CA GLN A 251 31.29 23.83 10.06
C GLN A 251 32.66 23.74 10.74
N THR A 252 32.78 22.87 11.74
CA THR A 252 34.04 22.63 12.46
C THR A 252 35.07 22.02 11.52
N ASP A 253 34.68 21.01 10.74
CA ASP A 253 35.54 20.35 9.76
C ASP A 253 36.00 21.32 8.68
N ARG A 254 35.09 22.15 8.15
CA ARG A 254 35.42 23.19 7.18
C ARG A 254 36.40 24.21 7.77
N SER A 255 36.19 24.65 9.01
CA SER A 255 37.09 25.59 9.69
C SER A 255 38.48 24.99 9.88
N ARG A 256 38.55 23.71 10.24
CA ARG A 256 39.82 22.97 10.35
C ARG A 256 40.54 22.88 9.01
N GLN A 257 39.82 22.48 7.95
CA GLN A 257 40.37 22.41 6.59
C GLN A 257 40.88 23.77 6.11
N GLN A 258 40.14 24.86 6.39
CA GLN A 258 40.58 26.22 6.07
C GLN A 258 41.85 26.62 6.84
N ALA A 259 41.95 26.27 8.12
CA ALA A 259 43.16 26.53 8.91
C ALA A 259 44.36 25.73 8.39
N GLU A 260 44.17 24.46 8.02
CA GLU A 260 45.21 23.62 7.43
C GLU A 260 45.64 24.15 6.05
N HIS A 261 44.69 24.55 5.21
CA HIS A 261 44.94 25.19 3.93
C HIS A 261 45.73 26.50 4.10
N PHE A 262 45.32 27.35 5.04
CA PHE A 262 46.04 28.58 5.38
C PHE A 262 47.49 28.29 5.79
N ARG A 263 47.70 27.31 6.68
CA ARG A 263 49.04 26.88 7.13
C ARG A 263 49.91 26.36 5.98
N ARG A 264 49.31 25.66 5.00
CA ARG A 264 50.05 25.06 3.88
C ARG A 264 50.39 26.07 2.78
N GLU A 265 49.43 26.89 2.40
CA GLU A 265 49.50 27.64 1.14
C GLU A 265 49.92 29.10 1.31
N THR A 266 49.70 29.69 2.49
CA THR A 266 50.03 31.11 2.70
C THR A 266 51.45 31.31 3.24
N PRO A 267 52.16 32.39 2.82
CA PRO A 267 53.47 32.72 3.39
C PRO A 267 53.44 32.92 4.91
N ALA A 268 52.40 33.58 5.44
CA ALA A 268 52.21 33.76 6.87
C ALA A 268 51.96 32.43 7.60
N GLY A 269 51.12 31.56 7.04
CA GLY A 269 50.87 30.23 7.59
C GLY A 269 52.11 29.35 7.66
N ARG A 270 53.00 29.41 6.66
CA ARG A 270 54.30 28.72 6.69
C ARG A 270 55.24 29.29 7.75
N ALA A 271 55.23 30.60 7.97
CA ALA A 271 56.00 31.24 9.03
C ALA A 271 55.49 30.82 10.41
N VAL A 272 54.17 30.80 10.62
CA VAL A 272 53.54 30.29 11.85
C VAL A 272 53.96 28.84 12.11
N LYS A 273 53.85 27.96 11.10
CA LYS A 273 54.28 26.55 11.21
C LYS A 273 55.77 26.40 11.56
N LYS A 274 56.63 27.30 11.05
CA LYS A 274 58.07 27.29 11.39
C LYS A 274 58.30 27.74 12.83
N ILE A 275 57.55 28.74 13.30
CA ILE A 275 57.60 29.21 14.69
C ILE A 275 57.11 28.11 15.65
N GLU A 276 55.96 27.48 15.35
CA GLU A 276 55.41 26.36 16.12
C GLU A 276 56.44 25.21 16.23
N ARG A 277 57.03 24.78 15.11
CA ARG A 277 58.10 23.77 15.12
C ARG A 277 59.33 24.18 15.94
N THR A 278 59.69 25.46 15.91
CA THR A 278 60.82 25.97 16.68
C THR A 278 60.47 25.99 18.17
N ALA A 279 59.24 26.34 18.54
CA ALA A 279 58.75 26.30 19.91
C ALA A 279 58.72 24.87 20.45
N GLU A 280 58.16 23.92 19.69
CA GLU A 280 58.14 22.49 20.03
C GLU A 280 59.54 21.93 20.26
N PHE A 281 60.50 22.30 19.37
CA PHE A 281 61.90 21.94 19.55
C PHE A 281 62.50 22.54 20.84
N LEU A 282 62.26 23.83 21.10
CA LEU A 282 62.74 24.49 22.32
C LEU A 282 62.13 23.88 23.59
N ASP A 283 60.86 23.48 23.55
CA ASP A 283 60.18 22.82 24.66
C ASP A 283 60.80 21.44 24.96
N LEU A 284 61.11 20.66 23.93
CA LEU A 284 61.79 19.37 24.06
C LEU A 284 63.22 19.50 24.60
N VAL A 285 64.01 20.44 24.06
CA VAL A 285 65.35 20.75 24.58
C VAL A 285 65.27 21.22 26.04
N GLY A 286 64.30 22.07 26.36
CA GLY A 286 64.05 22.54 27.72
C GLY A 286 63.70 21.41 28.68
N ALA A 287 62.90 20.43 28.24
CA ALA A 287 62.58 19.24 29.03
C ALA A 287 63.84 18.40 29.34
N CYS A 288 64.69 18.17 28.34
CA CYS A 288 65.96 17.45 28.51
C CYS A 288 66.89 18.17 29.51
N HIS A 289 67.05 19.49 29.37
CA HIS A 289 67.85 20.30 30.30
C HIS A 289 67.32 20.24 31.74
N ARG A 290 66.00 20.32 31.94
CA ARG A 290 65.39 20.21 33.28
C ARG A 290 65.68 18.86 33.91
N PHE A 291 65.55 17.78 33.14
CA PHE A 291 65.86 16.42 33.60
C PHE A 291 67.33 16.30 34.06
N VAL A 292 68.29 16.67 33.19
CA VAL A 292 69.73 16.61 33.49
C VAL A 292 70.08 17.47 34.71
N ALA A 293 69.56 18.69 34.78
CA ALA A 293 69.80 19.59 35.91
C ALA A 293 69.24 19.05 37.24
N ALA A 294 68.07 18.42 37.22
CA ALA A 294 67.47 17.80 38.40
C ALA A 294 68.29 16.61 38.89
N CYS A 295 68.74 15.73 37.98
CA CYS A 295 69.60 14.60 38.29
C CYS A 295 70.96 15.08 38.85
N GLY A 296 71.61 16.05 38.20
CA GLY A 296 72.90 16.60 38.61
C GLY A 296 72.90 17.25 40.00
N LYS A 297 71.75 17.79 40.46
CA LYS A 297 71.60 18.32 41.83
C LYS A 297 71.32 17.24 42.88
N THR A 298 70.66 16.15 42.49
CA THR A 298 70.14 15.15 43.42
C THR A 298 71.12 14.00 43.63
N VAL A 299 71.73 13.50 42.56
CA VAL A 299 72.64 12.35 42.59
C VAL A 299 73.85 12.57 43.53
N PRO A 300 74.54 13.73 43.52
CA PRO A 300 75.66 13.96 44.44
C PRO A 300 75.28 13.95 45.93
N LYS A 301 74.00 14.21 46.27
CA LYS A 301 73.49 14.16 47.65
C LYS A 301 73.30 12.73 48.16
N LEU A 302 73.36 11.74 47.28
CA LEU A 302 73.33 10.32 47.63
C LEU A 302 74.73 9.76 47.93
N ARG A 303 75.78 10.57 47.83
CA ARG A 303 77.14 10.18 48.21
C ARG A 303 77.15 9.67 49.65
N ASP A 304 77.87 8.57 49.87
CA ASP A 304 78.03 7.90 51.16
C ASP A 304 76.76 7.22 51.73
N ARG A 305 75.69 7.08 50.92
CA ARG A 305 74.51 6.27 51.25
C ARG A 305 74.52 4.95 50.48
N HIS A 306 74.34 3.85 51.19
CA HIS A 306 74.05 2.55 50.57
C HIS A 306 72.54 2.44 50.39
N LEU A 307 72.07 2.46 49.14
CA LEU A 307 70.66 2.23 48.82
C LEU A 307 70.31 0.77 49.14
N SER A 308 69.15 0.55 49.75
CA SER A 308 68.59 -0.79 49.93
C SER A 308 68.26 -1.47 48.60
N ASP A 309 68.12 -2.79 48.59
CA ASP A 309 67.82 -3.56 47.38
C ASP A 309 66.50 -3.10 46.72
N ASP A 310 65.49 -2.76 47.53
CA ASP A 310 64.19 -2.24 47.04
C ASP A 310 64.34 -0.84 46.41
N GLU A 311 65.11 0.06 47.03
CA GLU A 311 65.39 1.39 46.48
C GLU A 311 66.19 1.31 45.17
N GLN A 312 67.11 0.35 45.07
CA GLN A 312 67.87 0.09 43.84
C GLN A 312 66.96 -0.43 42.73
N ALA A 313 66.03 -1.34 43.03
CA ALA A 313 65.08 -1.87 42.05
C ALA A 313 64.16 -0.78 41.49
N VAL A 314 63.61 0.08 42.36
CA VAL A 314 62.77 1.22 41.94
C VAL A 314 63.56 2.23 41.11
N LEU A 315 64.80 2.54 41.50
CA LEU A 315 65.66 3.44 40.73
C LEU A 315 66.00 2.86 39.36
N ALA A 316 66.32 1.57 39.28
CA ALA A 316 66.63 0.89 38.02
C ALA A 316 65.44 0.91 37.05
N GLN A 317 64.20 0.69 37.53
CA GLN A 317 63.00 0.77 36.71
C GLN A 317 62.77 2.18 36.15
N ASN A 318 62.93 3.22 36.98
CA ASN A 318 62.78 4.60 36.53
C ASN A 318 63.86 4.99 35.51
N VAL A 319 65.10 4.56 35.71
CA VAL A 319 66.19 4.77 34.75
C VAL A 319 65.90 4.05 33.42
N ALA A 320 65.33 2.84 33.45
CA ALA A 320 64.93 2.13 32.24
C ALA A 320 63.86 2.89 31.44
N ARG A 321 62.84 3.47 32.11
CA ARG A 321 61.83 4.32 31.44
C ARG A 321 62.43 5.58 30.84
N CYS A 322 63.35 6.24 31.56
CA CYS A 322 64.05 7.40 31.04
C CYS A 322 64.88 7.05 29.80
N ARG A 323 65.58 5.91 29.80
CA ARG A 323 66.33 5.45 28.62
C ARG A 323 65.41 5.20 27.43
N ALA A 324 64.34 4.42 27.61
CA ALA A 324 63.39 4.15 26.54
C ALA A 324 62.76 5.43 25.94
N THR A 325 62.50 6.44 26.78
CA THR A 325 61.99 7.74 26.32
C THR A 325 63.06 8.53 25.54
N LEU A 326 64.32 8.48 25.97
CA LEU A 326 65.44 9.12 25.26
C LEU A 326 65.70 8.43 23.92
N ASP A 327 65.65 7.10 23.87
CA ASP A 327 65.80 6.31 22.63
C ASP A 327 64.66 6.62 21.64
N TRP A 328 63.44 6.83 22.13
CA TRP A 328 62.31 7.30 21.32
C TRP A 328 62.51 8.72 20.78
N ILE A 329 63.00 9.64 21.63
CA ILE A 329 63.33 11.01 21.18
C ILE A 329 64.41 10.97 20.10
N GLU A 330 65.43 10.13 20.25
CA GLU A 330 66.51 9.96 19.26
C GLU A 330 65.97 9.38 17.95
N THR A 331 65.18 8.31 18.03
CA THR A 331 64.52 7.69 16.87
C THR A 331 63.61 8.68 16.15
N ALA A 332 62.80 9.44 16.89
CA ALA A 332 61.92 10.46 16.32
C ALA A 332 62.69 11.62 15.68
N ALA A 333 63.85 11.99 16.22
CA ALA A 333 64.70 13.02 15.64
C ALA A 333 65.41 12.55 14.35
N GLU A 334 65.81 11.28 14.29
CA GLU A 334 66.51 10.69 13.14
C GLU A 334 65.58 10.33 11.98
N THR A 335 64.43 9.75 12.28
CA THR A 335 63.49 9.19 11.29
C THR A 335 62.32 10.12 10.98
N GLY A 336 61.97 11.02 11.89
CA GLY A 336 60.76 11.83 11.83
C GLY A 336 59.48 11.07 12.19
N GLU A 337 59.57 9.78 12.55
CA GLU A 337 58.45 8.97 13.01
C GLU A 337 58.24 9.20 14.51
N VAL A 338 57.05 9.64 14.89
CA VAL A 338 56.69 9.97 16.29
C VAL A 338 55.74 8.96 16.91
N ASP A 339 55.52 7.82 16.24
CA ASP A 339 54.67 6.77 16.75
C ASP A 339 55.35 6.10 17.96
N VAL A 340 54.61 5.94 19.05
CA VAL A 340 55.06 5.27 20.27
C VAL A 340 54.76 3.79 20.07
N ASP A 341 55.79 2.94 20.06
CA ASP A 341 55.58 1.50 19.99
C ASP A 341 54.88 0.96 21.26
N GLU A 342 54.26 -0.22 21.15
CA GLU A 342 53.43 -0.78 22.22
C GLU A 342 54.25 -1.13 23.49
N GLU A 343 55.55 -1.35 23.34
CA GLU A 343 56.48 -1.71 24.42
C GLU A 343 56.90 -0.48 25.24
N LEU A 344 57.24 0.62 24.57
CA LEU A 344 57.49 1.94 25.15
C LEU A 344 56.22 2.48 25.82
N ALA A 345 55.04 2.27 25.23
CA ALA A 345 53.78 2.67 25.83
C ALA A 345 53.51 1.96 27.17
N ARG A 346 53.81 0.65 27.27
CA ARG A 346 53.69 -0.12 28.53
C ARG A 346 54.70 0.35 29.56
N LEU A 347 55.96 0.55 29.16
CA LEU A 347 57.03 1.06 30.03
C LEU A 347 56.71 2.46 30.59
N LEU A 348 56.14 3.36 29.78
CA LEU A 348 55.72 4.70 30.22
C LEU A 348 54.53 4.68 31.19
N ARG A 349 53.59 3.73 31.02
CA ARG A 349 52.48 3.50 31.96
C ARG A 349 52.91 2.84 33.27
N GLY A 350 54.10 2.24 33.29
CA GLY A 350 54.64 1.54 34.45
C GLY A 350 54.03 0.16 34.68
N GLU A 351 53.50 -0.43 33.61
CA GLU A 351 52.98 -1.81 33.54
C GLU A 351 54.10 -2.83 33.34
#